data_AF-A0A8I1R481-F1
#
_entry.id   AF-A0A8I1R481-F1
#
_cell.length_a   1.000
_cell.length_b   1.000
_cell.length_c   1.000
_cell.angle_alpha   90.00
_cell.angle_beta   90.00
_cell.angle_gamma   90.00
#
_symmetry.space_group_name_H-M   'P 1'
#
loop_
_entity.id
_entity.type
_entity.pdbx_description
1 polymer ?
#
loop_
_entity_poly.entity_id
_entity_poly.type
_entity_poly.pdbx_seq_one_letter_code
_entity_poly.pdbx_strand_id
1 'polypeptide(L)'
;MRKRVHDRGRHHAARLNRRRLGSVIFIGITGSAGKTTTKTLAAGILSSRGPCQWSHGSGNEHYDVEWTVLKTTRRHEFCVVEAGAPEPGYLDRSLRVLRPHIGVLTLIAREHYSAYRSAEAIAAEKAKLIAALPEDGVAVLNIDDPLVRAIGARHTGRIVWVGRAEGATIRLLESSSRWPQPLTLRVRFEDAEHEVLTRLHGEHLALPVLAALGVALGAGMPFPDALHALSLLEPAQGRMQIERSDDGVVFVRDDWKAPQWSFQAPLEFLRNAHAQRKVAVIGTISDSSKSPSQRYAWAAKQALAVADLVVLVGIGSFGASRSHAGPQERPLHAFASLHDAARFLRTELRAGDLVLLKGTNLQDHLVRLVLDRNRPVSCWDTACGRNEFCGSCPRVHADPSFGLADPGPERDTVPAPAGSGQPVIVGLGNPGTGFRETRHNVGHRVLDALVESAGASWRQVTEGWVSSVLLEGQSVTLLKPGVNINDSGTVIRRFLDKEGGTAADCIVVLDDMDIPLGQVRTKREGGDAGHKGMRSIIAAMGSDAISRIRVGVRRPGDARQAGELVLKQFSADEKAALMTGLKQAEAAIREMIGSKSTQTAS
;
A
#
# COMPACT_ATOMS: atom_id res chain seq x y z
N MET A 1 13.61 -5.86 23.38
CA MET A 1 15.05 -5.60 23.68
C MET A 1 15.98 -5.95 22.50
N ARG A 2 15.90 -7.15 21.90
CA ARG A 2 16.75 -7.58 20.75
C ARG A 2 16.72 -6.68 19.50
N LYS A 3 15.56 -6.16 19.07
CA LYS A 3 15.47 -5.21 17.92
C LYS A 3 16.22 -3.89 18.16
N ARG A 4 16.21 -3.35 19.38
CA ARG A 4 16.90 -2.08 19.72
C ARG A 4 18.42 -2.22 19.84
N VAL A 5 18.91 -3.39 20.24
CA VAL A 5 20.36 -3.70 20.31
C VAL A 5 20.96 -3.86 18.91
N HIS A 6 20.29 -4.62 18.02
CA HIS A 6 20.70 -4.73 16.61
C HIS A 6 20.71 -3.39 15.87
N ASP A 7 19.75 -2.51 16.19
CA ASP A 7 19.63 -1.20 15.57
C ASP A 7 20.81 -0.27 15.93
N ARG A 8 21.24 -0.26 17.20
CA ARG A 8 22.40 0.53 17.65
C ARG A 8 23.73 -0.01 17.10
N GLY A 9 23.89 -1.33 17.04
CA GLY A 9 25.09 -1.97 16.50
C GLY A 9 25.30 -1.63 15.02
N ARG A 10 24.24 -1.73 14.21
CA ARG A 10 24.29 -1.38 12.78
C ARG A 10 24.63 0.09 12.57
N HIS A 11 23.96 0.99 13.29
CA HIS A 11 24.25 2.42 13.23
C HIS A 11 25.72 2.73 13.53
N HIS A 12 26.27 2.14 14.60
CA HIS A 12 27.66 2.33 14.97
C HIS A 12 28.62 1.77 13.89
N ALA A 13 28.35 0.56 13.39
CA ALA A 13 29.15 -0.05 12.32
C ALA A 13 29.14 0.81 11.04
N ALA A 14 27.98 1.35 10.64
CA ALA A 14 27.88 2.22 9.48
C ALA A 14 28.70 3.51 9.65
N ARG A 15 28.66 4.13 10.85
CA ARG A 15 29.49 5.30 11.17
C ARG A 15 30.98 5.01 11.12
N LEU A 16 31.41 3.86 11.66
CA LEU A 16 32.80 3.43 11.59
C LEU A 16 33.23 3.15 10.14
N ASN A 17 32.37 2.53 9.34
CA ASN A 17 32.65 2.28 7.92
C ASN A 17 32.80 3.61 7.16
N ARG A 18 31.86 4.56 7.32
CA ARG A 18 31.92 5.88 6.68
C ARG A 18 33.26 6.60 6.90
N ARG A 19 33.83 6.52 8.11
CA ARG A 19 35.12 7.14 8.45
C ARG A 19 36.30 6.57 7.65
N ARG A 20 36.19 5.33 7.15
CA ARG A 20 37.24 4.65 6.37
C ARG A 20 37.11 4.86 4.86
N LEU A 21 36.07 5.57 4.43
CA LEU A 21 35.69 5.82 3.03
C LEU A 21 35.96 7.28 2.64
N GLY A 22 37.11 7.83 3.02
CA GLY A 22 37.46 9.24 2.78
C GLY A 22 37.60 9.59 1.29
N SER A 23 37.93 8.62 0.44
CA SER A 23 38.05 8.81 -1.02
C SER A 23 36.73 8.68 -1.79
N VAL A 24 35.64 8.27 -1.13
CA VAL A 24 34.33 8.07 -1.79
C VAL A 24 33.52 9.34 -1.67
N ILE A 25 32.97 9.82 -2.79
CA ILE A 25 32.07 10.98 -2.78
C ILE A 25 30.67 10.52 -2.36
N PHE A 26 30.18 11.02 -1.22
CA PHE A 26 28.83 10.74 -0.73
C PHE A 26 27.86 11.83 -1.17
N ILE A 27 26.75 11.42 -1.79
CA ILE A 27 25.67 12.29 -2.24
C ILE A 27 24.45 11.99 -1.37
N GLY A 28 23.87 13.02 -0.75
CA GLY A 28 22.61 12.92 -0.02
C GLY A 28 21.48 13.62 -0.77
N ILE A 29 20.31 12.99 -0.87
CA ILE A 29 19.16 13.54 -1.61
C ILE A 29 17.92 13.55 -0.72
N THR A 30 17.28 14.71 -0.57
CA THR A 30 16.00 14.84 0.12
C THR A 30 15.04 15.80 -0.61
N GLY A 31 13.83 15.93 -0.06
CA GLY A 31 12.72 16.68 -0.63
C GLY A 31 11.37 16.02 -0.38
N SER A 32 10.28 16.70 -0.75
CA SER A 32 8.93 16.12 -0.67
C SER A 32 8.54 15.32 -1.92
N ALA A 33 9.18 15.56 -3.07
CA ALA A 33 8.95 14.83 -4.32
C ALA A 33 10.27 14.60 -5.07
N GLY A 34 10.27 13.76 -6.11
CA GLY A 34 11.43 13.62 -7.03
C GLY A 34 12.65 12.86 -6.50
N LYS A 35 12.78 12.66 -5.18
CA LYS A 35 13.93 12.00 -4.51
C LYS A 35 14.44 10.73 -5.21
N THR A 36 13.56 9.73 -5.37
CA THR A 36 13.93 8.43 -5.95
C THR A 36 14.40 8.57 -7.38
N THR A 37 13.69 9.37 -8.19
CA THR A 37 14.07 9.64 -9.58
C THR A 37 15.40 10.36 -9.65
N THR A 38 15.62 11.42 -8.87
CA THR A 38 16.91 12.14 -8.82
C THR A 38 18.04 11.21 -8.42
N LYS A 39 17.84 10.36 -7.40
CA LYS A 39 18.84 9.40 -6.96
C LYS A 39 19.19 8.40 -8.05
N THR A 40 18.20 7.78 -8.68
CA THR A 40 18.43 6.78 -9.74
C THR A 40 19.15 7.41 -10.94
N LEU A 41 18.74 8.61 -11.37
CA LEU A 41 19.39 9.31 -12.47
C LEU A 41 20.82 9.73 -12.10
N ALA A 42 21.03 10.32 -10.93
CA ALA A 42 22.36 10.72 -10.47
C ALA A 42 23.31 9.52 -10.34
N ALA A 43 22.85 8.42 -9.74
CA ALA A 43 23.62 7.20 -9.64
C ALA A 43 23.94 6.60 -11.01
N GLY A 44 22.98 6.60 -11.93
CA GLY A 44 23.18 6.13 -13.31
C GLY A 44 24.22 6.97 -14.07
N ILE A 45 24.14 8.30 -13.99
CA ILE A 45 25.12 9.21 -14.60
C ILE A 45 26.51 8.94 -14.02
N LEU A 46 26.64 8.94 -12.68
CA LEU A 46 27.93 8.73 -12.02
C LEU A 46 28.52 7.33 -12.26
N SER A 47 27.67 6.31 -12.49
CA SER A 47 28.13 4.96 -12.83
C SER A 47 28.83 4.88 -14.19
N SER A 48 28.59 5.81 -15.10
CA SER A 48 29.33 5.91 -16.36
C SER A 48 30.77 6.39 -16.18
N ARG A 49 31.07 7.04 -15.04
CA ARG A 49 32.41 7.53 -14.70
C ARG A 49 33.19 6.55 -13.84
N GLY A 50 32.54 5.92 -12.86
CA GLY A 50 33.21 5.00 -11.95
C GLY A 50 32.25 4.23 -11.05
N PRO A 51 32.75 3.27 -10.25
CA PRO A 51 31.87 2.40 -9.47
C PRO A 51 31.05 3.18 -8.46
N CYS A 52 29.72 3.08 -8.56
CA CYS A 52 28.77 3.84 -7.75
C CYS A 52 27.90 2.89 -6.91
N GLN A 53 27.81 3.14 -5.60
CA GLN A 53 26.82 2.51 -4.72
C GLN A 53 25.62 3.44 -4.56
N TRP A 54 24.41 2.91 -4.38
CA TRP A 54 23.25 3.74 -4.02
C TRP A 54 22.21 2.99 -3.18
N SER A 55 21.25 3.72 -2.59
CA SER A 55 20.16 3.11 -1.83
C SER A 55 19.16 2.39 -2.74
N HIS A 56 18.78 1.16 -2.39
CA HIS A 56 17.95 0.30 -3.25
C HIS A 56 16.49 0.80 -3.34
N GLY A 57 15.86 0.68 -4.53
CA GLY A 57 14.44 1.01 -4.71
C GLY A 57 14.10 2.45 -4.31
N SER A 58 13.08 2.65 -3.47
CA SER A 58 12.82 3.95 -2.79
C SER A 58 13.24 3.94 -1.32
N GLY A 59 14.21 3.08 -0.95
CA GLY A 59 14.72 2.97 0.42
C GLY A 59 15.36 4.28 0.89
N ASN A 60 14.79 4.82 1.96
CA ASN A 60 15.13 6.14 2.49
C ASN A 60 15.02 6.25 4.03
N GLU A 61 14.77 5.13 4.71
CA GLU A 61 14.74 5.07 6.17
C GLU A 61 16.18 4.98 6.74
N HIS A 62 16.33 5.14 8.06
CA HIS A 62 17.63 4.96 8.72
C HIS A 62 18.29 3.62 8.39
N TYR A 63 17.48 2.55 8.31
CA TYR A 63 17.95 1.23 7.95
C TYR A 63 18.61 1.23 6.56
N ASP A 64 17.96 1.86 5.57
CA ASP A 64 18.44 1.90 4.19
C ASP A 64 19.73 2.73 4.07
N VAL A 65 19.77 3.89 4.74
CA VAL A 65 20.97 4.74 4.80
C VAL A 65 22.15 3.98 5.40
N GLU A 66 21.94 3.36 6.57
CA GLU A 66 22.98 2.62 7.28
C GLU A 66 23.48 1.41 6.47
N TRP A 67 22.58 0.66 5.83
CA TRP A 67 22.97 -0.48 4.99
C TRP A 67 23.67 -0.08 3.71
N THR A 68 23.24 1.00 3.06
CA THR A 68 23.91 1.50 1.87
C THR A 68 25.35 1.90 2.18
N VAL A 69 25.55 2.60 3.31
CA VAL A 69 26.89 2.97 3.79
C VAL A 69 27.71 1.74 4.17
N LEU A 70 27.12 0.71 4.78
CA LEU A 70 27.82 -0.55 5.11
C LEU A 70 28.23 -1.35 3.87
N LYS A 71 27.43 -1.34 2.80
CA LYS A 71 27.76 -1.99 1.52
C LYS A 71 28.78 -1.21 0.70
N THR A 72 28.98 0.07 1.01
CA THR A 72 29.98 0.90 0.34
C THR A 72 31.39 0.48 0.78
N THR A 73 32.26 0.27 -0.20
CA THR A 73 33.67 -0.10 -0.02
C THR A 73 34.59 0.93 -0.68
N ARG A 74 35.90 0.88 -0.40
CA ARG A 74 36.91 1.77 -1.02
C ARG A 74 37.06 1.61 -2.54
N ARG A 75 36.44 0.59 -3.14
CA ARG A 75 36.40 0.41 -4.61
C ARG A 75 35.37 1.33 -5.28
N HIS A 76 34.43 1.87 -4.51
CA HIS A 76 33.45 2.82 -5.02
C HIS A 76 34.08 4.21 -5.10
N GLU A 77 33.76 4.93 -6.17
CA GLU A 77 34.06 6.36 -6.30
C GLU A 77 32.89 7.19 -5.74
N PHE A 78 31.65 6.69 -5.88
CA PHE A 78 30.44 7.40 -5.50
C PHE A 78 29.52 6.57 -4.60
N CYS A 79 28.78 7.26 -3.72
CA CYS A 79 27.69 6.69 -2.94
C CYS A 79 26.48 7.63 -2.89
N VAL A 80 25.38 7.30 -3.58
CA VAL A 80 24.18 8.14 -3.69
C VAL A 80 23.06 7.63 -2.78
N VAL A 81 22.67 8.43 -1.80
CA VAL A 81 21.73 8.03 -0.75
C VAL A 81 20.49 8.93 -0.74
N GLU A 82 19.32 8.33 -0.93
CA GLU A 82 18.05 8.98 -0.64
C GLU A 82 17.80 8.99 0.88
N ALA A 83 17.44 10.15 1.44
CA ALA A 83 17.14 10.32 2.85
C ALA A 83 15.72 10.86 3.07
N GLY A 84 14.90 10.06 3.75
CA GLY A 84 13.54 10.39 4.14
C GLY A 84 13.51 11.38 5.32
N ALA A 85 12.37 12.06 5.47
CA ALA A 85 12.08 12.94 6.59
C ALA A 85 10.56 12.91 6.86
N PRO A 86 10.06 11.85 7.52
CA PRO A 86 8.64 11.71 7.85
C PRO A 86 8.21 12.55 9.06
N GLU A 87 9.13 12.91 9.96
CA GLU A 87 8.87 13.69 11.17
C GLU A 87 10.07 14.59 11.58
N PRO A 88 9.86 15.64 12.37
CA PRO A 88 10.95 16.50 12.87
C PRO A 88 12.04 15.71 13.62
N GLY A 89 13.31 16.03 13.39
CA GLY A 89 14.45 15.36 14.00
C GLY A 89 14.88 14.05 13.33
N TYR A 90 14.12 13.55 12.35
CA TYR A 90 14.41 12.28 11.70
C TYR A 90 15.77 12.29 10.99
N LEU A 91 16.09 13.34 10.22
CA LEU A 91 17.34 13.37 9.43
C LEU A 91 18.59 13.34 10.30
N ASP A 92 18.54 13.75 11.56
CA ASP A 92 19.69 13.84 12.47
C ASP A 92 20.43 12.50 12.58
N ARG A 93 19.70 11.38 12.62
CA ARG A 93 20.32 10.05 12.69
C ARG A 93 20.99 9.68 11.37
N SER A 94 20.31 9.89 10.24
CA SER A 94 20.84 9.58 8.91
C SER A 94 22.09 10.41 8.62
N LEU A 95 22.11 11.70 8.96
CA LEU A 95 23.21 12.62 8.68
C LEU A 95 24.48 12.30 9.49
N ARG A 96 24.34 11.78 10.72
CA ARG A 96 25.47 11.27 11.52
C ARG A 96 26.23 10.11 10.84
N VAL A 97 25.58 9.41 9.92
CA VAL A 97 26.17 8.32 9.12
C VAL A 97 26.58 8.80 7.74
N LEU A 98 25.70 9.52 7.05
CA LEU A 98 25.86 9.87 5.63
C LEU A 98 27.04 10.82 5.40
N ARG A 99 27.12 11.92 6.17
CA ARG A 99 28.12 13.00 5.98
C ARG A 99 28.39 13.30 4.49
N PRO A 100 27.40 13.86 3.79
CA PRO A 100 27.49 14.05 2.33
C PRO A 100 28.56 15.09 1.96
N HIS A 101 29.14 14.95 0.78
CA HIS A 101 29.92 16.00 0.11
C HIS A 101 29.06 16.77 -0.89
N ILE A 102 28.00 16.14 -1.43
CA ILE A 102 27.00 16.77 -2.28
C ILE A 102 25.61 16.58 -1.65
N GLY A 103 24.86 17.66 -1.48
CA GLY A 103 23.54 17.66 -0.86
C GLY A 103 22.49 18.18 -1.83
N VAL A 104 21.45 17.40 -2.08
CA VAL A 104 20.36 17.77 -3.01
C VAL A 104 19.07 18.01 -2.24
N LEU A 105 18.48 19.18 -2.46
CA LEU A 105 17.13 19.49 -1.99
C LEU A 105 16.24 19.81 -3.20
N THR A 106 15.35 18.87 -3.52
CA THR A 106 14.49 18.94 -4.72
C THR A 106 13.38 19.98 -4.57
N LEU A 107 12.36 19.72 -3.74
CA LEU A 107 11.29 20.70 -3.48
C LEU A 107 10.66 20.49 -2.10
N ILE A 108 9.91 21.49 -1.65
CA ILE A 108 9.09 21.46 -0.44
C ILE A 108 7.61 21.42 -0.85
N ALA A 109 6.96 20.29 -0.59
CA ALA A 109 5.52 20.10 -0.76
C ALA A 109 4.90 19.50 0.51
N ARG A 110 3.56 19.53 0.57
CA ARG A 110 2.74 19.03 1.70
C ARG A 110 2.72 17.51 1.81
N GLU A 111 3.89 16.88 1.95
CA GLU A 111 4.05 15.48 2.34
C GLU A 111 4.19 15.39 3.87
N HIS A 112 3.63 14.35 4.50
CA HIS A 112 3.67 14.17 5.96
C HIS A 112 3.17 15.37 6.78
N TYR A 113 2.22 16.14 6.23
CA TYR A 113 1.73 17.37 6.85
C TYR A 113 1.18 17.16 8.27
N SER A 114 0.61 15.99 8.56
CA SER A 114 0.14 15.62 9.90
C SER A 114 1.26 15.63 10.96
N ALA A 115 2.50 15.35 10.57
CA ALA A 115 3.66 15.35 11.46
C ALA A 115 4.27 16.75 11.62
N TYR A 116 4.44 17.49 10.53
CA TYR A 116 5.17 18.78 10.53
C TYR A 116 4.31 20.02 10.77
N ARG A 117 2.99 19.96 10.50
CA ARG A 117 2.02 21.06 10.65
C ARG A 117 2.22 22.30 9.76
N SER A 118 3.41 22.58 9.23
CA SER A 118 3.67 23.68 8.28
C SER A 118 4.73 23.34 7.23
N ALA A 119 4.77 24.10 6.12
CA ALA A 119 5.77 23.92 5.06
C ALA A 119 7.17 24.37 5.51
N GLU A 120 7.24 25.39 6.36
CA GLU A 120 8.48 25.92 6.95
C GLU A 120 9.13 24.88 7.87
N ALA A 121 8.33 24.13 8.63
CA ALA A 121 8.83 23.04 9.47
C ALA A 121 9.40 21.89 8.61
N ILE A 122 8.75 21.55 7.50
CA ILE A 122 9.26 20.58 6.52
C ILE A 122 10.58 21.08 5.92
N ALA A 123 10.63 22.37 5.54
CA ALA A 123 11.82 23.00 4.98
C ALA A 123 12.98 23.02 5.99
N ALA A 124 12.73 23.39 7.25
CA ALA A 124 13.73 23.42 8.31
C ALA A 124 14.34 22.04 8.59
N GLU A 125 13.52 20.98 8.62
CA GLU A 125 14.02 19.62 8.77
C GLU A 125 14.89 19.21 7.58
N LYS A 126 14.42 19.45 6.34
CA LYS A 126 15.15 19.08 5.12
C LYS A 126 16.41 19.91 4.89
N ALA A 127 16.44 21.16 5.36
CA ALA A 127 17.62 22.03 5.32
C ALA A 127 18.81 21.46 6.07
N LYS A 128 18.58 20.58 7.06
CA LYS A 128 19.65 19.90 7.81
C LYS A 128 20.60 19.11 6.92
N LEU A 129 20.11 18.58 5.79
CA LEU A 129 20.97 17.91 4.80
C LEU A 129 22.02 18.87 4.24
N ILE A 130 21.59 20.08 3.88
CA ILE A 130 22.45 21.12 3.29
C ILE A 130 23.38 21.71 4.37
N ALA A 131 22.88 21.91 5.59
CA ALA A 131 23.68 22.36 6.72
C ALA A 131 24.73 21.33 7.18
N ALA A 132 24.58 20.05 6.80
CA ALA A 132 25.54 18.99 7.13
C ALA A 132 26.66 18.83 6.09
N LEU A 133 26.66 19.64 5.02
CA LEU A 133 27.74 19.66 4.03
C LEU A 133 29.01 20.25 4.66
N PRO A 134 30.21 19.77 4.27
CA PRO A 134 31.46 20.43 4.62
C PRO A 134 31.59 21.78 3.89
N GLU A 135 32.59 22.58 4.27
CA GLU A 135 32.84 23.91 3.69
C GLU A 135 33.10 23.86 2.17
N ASP A 136 33.77 22.80 1.71
CA ASP A 136 34.04 22.50 0.30
C ASP A 136 32.91 21.69 -0.38
N GLY A 137 31.81 21.44 0.33
CA GLY A 137 30.67 20.70 -0.16
C GLY A 137 29.85 21.47 -1.20
N VAL A 138 29.05 20.72 -1.98
CA VAL A 138 28.21 21.29 -3.03
C VAL A 138 26.73 21.07 -2.71
N ALA A 139 25.96 22.16 -2.67
CA ALA A 139 24.50 22.11 -2.58
C ALA A 139 23.88 22.15 -3.99
N VAL A 140 23.00 21.21 -4.33
CA VAL A 140 22.18 21.24 -5.55
C VAL A 140 20.76 21.58 -5.18
N LEU A 141 20.31 22.78 -5.55
CA LEU A 141 19.10 23.39 -5.01
C LEU A 141 18.17 23.86 -6.12
N ASN A 142 16.88 23.57 -5.96
CA ASN A 142 15.84 24.09 -6.83
C ASN A 142 15.60 25.59 -6.58
N ILE A 143 15.91 26.42 -7.57
CA ILE A 143 15.74 27.87 -7.47
C ILE A 143 14.25 28.28 -7.53
N ASP A 144 13.39 27.46 -8.14
CA ASP A 144 11.97 27.80 -8.37
C ASP A 144 11.13 27.71 -7.10
N ASP A 145 11.59 26.95 -6.10
CA ASP A 145 10.90 26.81 -4.82
C ASP A 145 11.37 27.90 -3.84
N PRO A 146 10.48 28.80 -3.36
CA PRO A 146 10.86 29.91 -2.50
C PRO A 146 11.52 29.48 -1.18
N LEU A 147 11.10 28.35 -0.59
CA LEU A 147 11.66 27.85 0.66
C LEU A 147 13.05 27.24 0.44
N VAL A 148 13.24 26.52 -0.68
CA VAL A 148 14.57 26.02 -1.08
C VAL A 148 15.52 27.16 -1.41
N ARG A 149 15.03 28.19 -2.13
CA ARG A 149 15.80 29.41 -2.42
C ARG A 149 16.24 30.12 -1.14
N ALA A 150 15.34 30.25 -0.16
CA ALA A 150 15.66 30.84 1.14
C ALA A 150 16.71 30.03 1.94
N ILE A 151 16.72 28.70 1.81
CA ILE A 151 17.76 27.84 2.40
C ILE A 151 19.10 28.12 1.73
N GLY A 152 19.15 28.14 0.40
CA GLY A 152 20.40 28.40 -0.33
C GLY A 152 20.96 29.80 -0.12
N ALA A 153 20.11 30.83 0.06
CA ALA A 153 20.55 32.18 0.40
C ALA A 153 21.32 32.27 1.73
N ARG A 154 21.16 31.28 2.62
CA ARG A 154 21.89 31.18 3.90
C ARG A 154 23.09 30.24 3.82
N HIS A 155 23.27 29.52 2.72
CA HIS A 155 24.38 28.60 2.53
C HIS A 155 25.58 29.36 1.95
N THR A 156 26.74 29.20 2.57
CA THR A 156 27.98 29.91 2.21
C THR A 156 28.89 29.10 1.29
N GLY A 157 28.61 27.80 1.12
CA GLY A 157 29.38 26.91 0.24
C GLY A 157 28.95 27.01 -1.23
N ARG A 158 29.49 26.13 -2.07
CA ARG A 158 29.19 26.12 -3.50
C ARG A 158 27.75 25.65 -3.74
N ILE A 159 27.01 26.40 -4.56
CA ILE A 159 25.63 26.04 -4.96
C ILE A 159 25.57 25.82 -6.46
N VAL A 160 24.92 24.74 -6.87
CA VAL A 160 24.44 24.52 -8.24
C VAL A 160 22.92 24.75 -8.22
N TRP A 161 22.50 25.89 -8.76
CA TRP A 161 21.09 26.23 -8.87
C TRP A 161 20.46 25.54 -10.09
N VAL A 162 19.33 24.89 -9.91
CA VAL A 162 18.59 24.24 -10.99
C VAL A 162 17.14 24.72 -11.01
N GLY A 163 16.57 24.93 -12.18
CA GLY A 163 15.17 25.38 -12.32
C GLY A 163 14.96 26.31 -13.50
N ARG A 164 13.79 26.93 -13.59
CA ARG A 164 13.40 27.85 -14.67
C ARG A 164 13.81 29.30 -14.41
N ALA A 165 13.87 29.69 -13.13
CA ALA A 165 14.13 31.06 -12.74
C ALA A 165 15.49 31.55 -13.23
N GLU A 166 15.58 32.86 -13.44
CA GLU A 166 16.83 33.53 -13.71
C GLU A 166 17.82 33.32 -12.55
N GLY A 167 19.11 33.13 -12.88
CA GLY A 167 20.16 32.78 -11.91
C GLY A 167 20.36 31.28 -11.68
N ALA A 168 19.57 30.39 -12.30
CA ALA A 168 19.87 28.97 -12.31
C ALA A 168 21.18 28.67 -13.06
N THR A 169 22.05 27.86 -12.47
CA THR A 169 23.27 27.31 -13.10
C THR A 169 22.90 26.40 -14.27
N ILE A 170 21.93 25.51 -14.07
CA ILE A 170 21.29 24.75 -15.15
C ILE A 170 19.87 25.27 -15.28
N ARG A 171 19.67 26.20 -16.23
CA ARG A 171 18.39 26.87 -16.42
C ARG A 171 17.52 26.12 -17.41
N LEU A 172 16.35 25.68 -16.98
CA LEU A 172 15.34 25.09 -17.85
C LEU A 172 14.65 26.19 -18.66
N LEU A 173 14.84 26.16 -19.98
CA LEU A 173 14.17 27.06 -20.92
C LEU A 173 12.82 26.46 -21.34
N GLU A 174 12.83 25.16 -21.66
CA GLU A 174 11.66 24.47 -22.21
C GLU A 174 11.67 23.00 -21.82
N SER A 175 10.48 22.41 -21.68
CA SER A 175 10.29 20.98 -21.44
C SER A 175 9.06 20.51 -22.21
N SER A 176 9.15 19.33 -22.82
CA SER A 176 8.01 18.71 -23.51
C SER A 176 8.01 17.22 -23.23
N SER A 177 6.84 16.66 -22.91
CA SER A 177 6.65 15.21 -22.85
C SER A 177 5.21 14.84 -23.18
N ARG A 178 5.03 14.16 -24.31
CA ARG A 178 3.72 13.74 -24.81
C ARG A 178 3.88 12.37 -25.40
N TRP A 179 3.19 11.36 -24.87
CA TRP A 179 3.25 10.01 -25.42
C TRP A 179 2.97 10.01 -26.93
N PRO A 180 3.76 9.32 -27.76
CA PRO A 180 4.85 8.39 -27.40
C PRO A 180 6.23 9.01 -27.18
N GLN A 181 6.40 10.32 -27.34
CA GLN A 181 7.67 10.99 -27.16
C GLN A 181 8.05 11.07 -25.66
N PRO A 182 9.29 10.67 -25.31
CA PRO A 182 9.85 10.90 -23.98
C PRO A 182 9.96 12.39 -23.64
N LEU A 183 10.33 12.66 -22.39
CA LEU A 183 10.67 13.98 -21.91
C LEU A 183 11.95 14.47 -22.59
N THR A 184 11.85 15.60 -23.28
CA THR A 184 13.00 16.39 -23.74
C THR A 184 13.00 17.73 -23.03
N LEU A 185 14.20 18.24 -22.74
CA LEU A 185 14.39 19.56 -22.15
C LEU A 185 15.31 20.38 -23.04
N ARG A 186 15.08 21.69 -23.09
CA ARG A 186 16.07 22.65 -23.56
C ARG A 186 16.57 23.42 -22.35
N VAL A 187 17.87 23.36 -22.11
CA VAL A 187 18.51 23.99 -20.95
C VAL A 187 19.58 24.97 -21.38
N ARG A 188 19.79 26.02 -20.60
CA ARG A 188 20.98 26.86 -20.69
C ARG A 188 21.94 26.46 -19.58
N PHE A 189 23.18 26.21 -19.95
CA PHE A 189 24.29 25.99 -19.04
C PHE A 189 25.48 26.78 -19.59
N GLU A 190 26.10 27.60 -18.73
CA GLU A 190 27.05 28.63 -19.16
C GLU A 190 26.40 29.51 -20.26
N ASP A 191 27.13 29.83 -21.33
CA ASP A 191 26.66 30.67 -22.43
C ASP A 191 26.05 29.86 -23.60
N ALA A 192 25.74 28.57 -23.39
CA ALA A 192 25.24 27.67 -24.41
C ALA A 192 23.86 27.08 -24.08
N GLU A 193 23.08 26.82 -25.14
CA GLU A 193 21.85 26.04 -25.05
C GLU A 193 22.14 24.58 -25.42
N HIS A 194 21.57 23.67 -24.63
CA HIS A 194 21.72 22.23 -24.80
C HIS A 194 20.35 21.57 -24.86
N GLU A 195 20.23 20.61 -25.77
CA GLU A 195 19.13 19.66 -25.75
C GLU A 195 19.45 18.51 -24.79
N VAL A 196 18.51 18.22 -23.90
CA VAL A 196 18.59 17.12 -22.93
C VAL A 196 17.59 16.06 -23.36
N LEU A 197 18.12 14.94 -23.87
CA LEU A 197 17.33 13.78 -24.25
C LEU A 197 17.21 12.81 -23.07
N THR A 198 16.02 12.26 -22.86
CA THR A 198 15.76 11.28 -21.79
C THR A 198 14.88 10.14 -22.30
N ARG A 199 14.71 9.09 -21.47
CA ARG A 199 13.72 8.02 -21.68
C ARG A 199 12.54 8.13 -20.71
N LEU A 200 12.44 9.25 -20.00
CA LEU A 200 11.43 9.50 -18.97
C LEU A 200 10.13 10.02 -19.60
N HIS A 201 9.01 9.90 -18.90
CA HIS A 201 7.71 10.39 -19.38
C HIS A 201 7.05 11.27 -18.32
N GLY A 202 6.61 12.46 -18.73
CA GLY A 202 6.01 13.48 -17.87
C GLY A 202 6.93 14.66 -17.56
N GLU A 203 6.46 15.87 -17.83
CA GLU A 203 7.23 17.12 -17.67
C GLU A 203 7.61 17.42 -16.22
N HIS A 204 6.83 16.95 -15.25
CA HIS A 204 7.14 17.08 -13.83
C HIS A 204 8.45 16.37 -13.42
N LEU A 205 9.00 15.49 -14.27
CA LEU A 205 10.30 14.85 -14.06
C LEU A 205 11.49 15.74 -14.51
N ALA A 206 11.24 16.92 -15.09
CA ALA A 206 12.29 17.86 -15.46
C ALA A 206 13.15 18.26 -14.26
N LEU A 207 12.55 18.57 -13.10
CA LEU A 207 13.31 18.93 -11.90
C LEU A 207 14.24 17.78 -11.43
N PRO A 208 13.77 16.52 -11.30
CA PRO A 208 14.66 15.40 -11.04
C PRO A 208 15.82 15.25 -12.01
N VAL A 209 15.59 15.49 -13.31
CA VAL A 209 16.63 15.47 -14.35
C VAL A 209 17.67 16.56 -14.11
N LEU A 210 17.23 17.81 -13.92
CA LEU A 210 18.14 18.93 -13.67
C LEU A 210 18.94 18.72 -12.39
N ALA A 211 18.30 18.23 -11.33
CA ALA A 211 18.98 17.93 -10.07
C ALA A 211 20.03 16.82 -10.23
N ALA A 212 19.78 15.80 -11.05
CA ALA A 212 20.75 14.76 -11.34
C ALA A 212 21.95 15.29 -12.15
N LEU A 213 21.71 16.14 -13.14
CA LEU A 213 22.77 16.86 -13.86
C LEU A 213 23.57 17.76 -12.91
N GLY A 214 22.90 18.45 -11.97
CA GLY A 214 23.54 19.25 -10.94
C GLY A 214 24.44 18.44 -10.02
N VAL A 215 24.06 17.19 -9.68
CA VAL A 215 24.93 16.27 -8.94
C VAL A 215 26.17 15.91 -9.76
N ALA A 216 26.03 15.63 -11.06
CA ALA A 216 27.15 15.32 -11.94
C ALA A 216 28.15 16.49 -12.01
N LEU A 217 27.66 17.72 -12.15
CA LEU A 217 28.48 18.93 -12.10
C LEU A 217 29.16 19.11 -10.73
N GLY A 218 28.43 18.89 -9.64
CA GLY A 218 28.98 18.93 -8.29
C GLY A 218 30.07 17.89 -8.04
N ALA A 219 30.01 16.76 -8.74
CA ALA A 219 31.02 15.70 -8.73
C ALA A 219 32.18 15.95 -9.71
N GLY A 220 32.20 17.08 -10.42
CA GLY A 220 33.26 17.43 -11.38
C GLY A 220 33.19 16.64 -12.70
N MET A 221 32.00 16.17 -13.09
CA MET A 221 31.78 15.55 -14.39
C MET A 221 31.57 16.63 -15.47
N PRO A 222 32.21 16.49 -16.66
CA PRO A 222 31.90 17.36 -17.79
C PRO A 222 30.43 17.29 -18.17
N PHE A 223 29.83 18.45 -18.46
CA PHE A 223 28.39 18.53 -18.76
C PHE A 223 27.96 17.67 -19.96
N PRO A 224 28.70 17.63 -21.09
CA PRO A 224 28.36 16.76 -22.22
C PRO A 224 28.33 15.28 -21.87
N ASP A 225 29.26 14.81 -21.04
CA ASP A 225 29.31 13.42 -20.59
C ASP A 225 28.09 13.08 -19.72
N ALA A 226 27.68 14.02 -18.86
CA ALA A 226 26.48 13.86 -18.04
C ALA A 226 25.20 13.81 -18.89
N LEU A 227 25.10 14.62 -19.95
CA LEU A 227 23.99 14.58 -20.90
C LEU A 227 23.94 13.24 -21.66
N HIS A 228 25.09 12.77 -22.15
CA HIS A 228 25.17 11.48 -22.84
C HIS A 228 24.76 10.34 -21.92
N ALA A 229 25.33 10.25 -20.71
CA ALA A 229 25.00 9.21 -19.75
C ALA A 229 23.52 9.21 -19.38
N LEU A 230 22.93 10.40 -19.14
CA LEU A 230 21.50 10.56 -18.85
C LEU A 230 20.60 10.01 -19.95
N SER A 231 20.96 10.20 -21.22
CA SER A 231 20.14 9.77 -22.38
C SER A 231 19.93 8.25 -22.47
N LEU A 232 20.79 7.48 -21.78
CA LEU A 232 20.76 6.03 -21.75
C LEU A 232 19.98 5.46 -20.56
N LEU A 233 19.59 6.30 -19.60
CA LEU A 233 18.98 5.85 -18.35
C LEU A 233 17.48 5.60 -18.49
N GLU A 234 17.03 4.51 -17.87
CA GLU A 234 15.63 4.14 -17.78
C GLU A 234 14.95 4.75 -16.54
N PRO A 235 13.62 4.95 -16.56
CA PRO A 235 12.86 5.38 -15.40
C PRO A 235 13.05 4.46 -14.19
N ALA A 236 13.02 5.04 -12.98
CA ALA A 236 12.91 4.25 -11.76
C ALA A 236 11.59 3.45 -11.75
N GLN A 237 11.62 2.23 -11.21
CA GLN A 237 10.45 1.35 -11.21
C GLN A 237 9.22 2.04 -10.58
N GLY A 238 8.08 1.99 -11.28
CA GLY A 238 6.81 2.58 -10.84
C GLY A 238 6.83 4.10 -10.67
N ARG A 239 7.71 4.82 -11.39
CA ARG A 239 7.79 6.30 -11.44
C ARG A 239 7.67 6.77 -12.89
N MET A 240 6.44 6.86 -13.40
CA MET A 240 6.13 7.10 -14.82
C MET A 240 6.88 6.15 -15.76
N GLN A 241 7.04 4.89 -15.34
CA GLN A 241 7.74 3.86 -16.09
C GLN A 241 6.83 3.32 -17.20
N ILE A 242 7.34 3.23 -18.42
CA ILE A 242 6.59 2.64 -19.54
C ILE A 242 6.82 1.12 -19.58
N GLU A 243 5.75 0.34 -19.64
CA GLU A 243 5.79 -1.09 -19.92
C GLU A 243 4.86 -1.42 -21.08
N ARG A 244 5.32 -2.23 -22.03
CA ARG A 244 4.57 -2.62 -23.22
C ARG A 244 4.18 -4.09 -23.10
N SER A 245 2.94 -4.41 -23.41
CA SER A 245 2.48 -5.79 -23.58
C SER A 245 2.54 -6.21 -25.05
N ASP A 246 2.66 -7.51 -25.29
CA ASP A 246 2.80 -8.09 -26.63
C ASP A 246 1.57 -7.87 -27.52
N ASP A 247 0.40 -7.65 -26.92
CA ASP A 247 -0.87 -7.38 -27.60
C ASP A 247 -1.11 -5.90 -27.92
N GLY A 248 -0.08 -5.05 -27.80
CA GLY A 248 -0.12 -3.64 -28.21
C GLY A 248 -0.73 -2.67 -27.19
N VAL A 249 -0.95 -3.10 -25.94
CA VAL A 249 -1.31 -2.20 -24.83
C VAL A 249 -0.05 -1.63 -24.17
N VAL A 250 -0.11 -0.36 -23.79
CA VAL A 250 0.99 0.33 -23.12
C VAL A 250 0.56 0.79 -21.73
N PHE A 251 1.36 0.45 -20.73
CA PHE A 251 1.17 0.85 -19.35
C PHE A 251 2.13 1.97 -18.97
N VAL A 252 1.59 3.04 -18.40
CA VAL A 252 2.33 4.12 -17.74
C VAL A 252 2.23 3.87 -16.24
N ARG A 253 3.29 3.36 -15.63
CA ARG A 253 3.33 2.96 -14.22
C ARG A 253 3.77 4.10 -13.32
N ASP A 254 2.86 4.60 -12.49
CA ASP A 254 3.12 5.50 -11.37
C ASP A 254 2.48 4.96 -10.07
N ASP A 255 2.81 3.70 -9.78
CA ASP A 255 2.17 2.84 -8.78
C ASP A 255 3.03 2.55 -7.54
N TRP A 256 4.10 3.32 -7.29
CA TRP A 256 4.87 3.20 -6.05
C TRP A 256 4.15 3.78 -4.82
N LYS A 257 3.70 5.03 -4.92
CA LYS A 257 2.96 5.77 -3.88
C LYS A 257 1.97 6.71 -4.55
N ALA A 258 0.78 6.88 -3.98
CA ALA A 258 -0.25 7.75 -4.54
C ALA A 258 -0.79 8.77 -3.53
N PRO A 259 0.03 9.71 -3.03
CA PRO A 259 -0.48 10.80 -2.22
C PRO A 259 -1.43 11.66 -3.06
N GLN A 260 -2.54 12.14 -2.49
CA GLN A 260 -3.59 12.82 -3.24
C GLN A 260 -3.05 13.98 -4.11
N TRP A 261 -2.09 14.76 -3.61
CA TRP A 261 -1.51 15.89 -4.33
C TRP A 261 -0.74 15.49 -5.61
N SER A 262 -0.28 14.23 -5.72
CA SER A 262 0.55 13.77 -6.85
C SER A 262 -0.24 13.43 -8.11
N PHE A 263 -1.56 13.33 -8.06
CA PHE A 263 -2.38 12.87 -9.19
C PHE A 263 -2.37 13.82 -10.39
N GLN A 264 -2.15 15.12 -10.17
CA GLN A 264 -2.25 16.12 -11.23
C GLN A 264 -1.27 15.84 -12.38
N ALA A 265 -0.01 15.56 -12.05
CA ALA A 265 1.05 15.41 -13.04
C ALA A 265 0.89 14.19 -13.98
N PRO A 266 0.62 12.95 -13.51
CA PRO A 266 0.37 11.82 -14.38
C PRO A 266 -0.95 11.94 -15.17
N LEU A 267 -1.99 12.57 -14.60
CA LEU A 267 -3.24 12.82 -15.33
C LEU A 267 -3.07 13.89 -16.42
N GLU A 268 -2.26 14.91 -16.20
CA GLU A 268 -1.91 15.91 -17.23
C GLU A 268 -1.10 15.27 -18.36
N PHE A 269 -0.17 14.36 -18.03
CA PHE A 269 0.54 13.57 -19.04
C PHE A 269 -0.44 12.72 -19.87
N LEU A 270 -1.38 12.02 -19.22
CA LEU A 270 -2.40 11.24 -19.90
C LEU A 270 -3.32 12.10 -20.78
N ARG A 271 -3.71 13.29 -20.29
CA ARG A 271 -4.51 14.27 -21.05
C ARG A 271 -3.84 14.64 -22.37
N ASN A 272 -2.55 14.95 -22.32
CA ASN A 272 -1.79 15.43 -23.49
C ASN A 272 -1.20 14.31 -24.35
N ALA A 273 -1.39 13.04 -23.98
CA ALA A 273 -0.92 11.89 -24.72
C ALA A 273 -1.63 11.71 -26.08
N HIS A 274 -0.88 11.31 -27.10
CA HIS A 274 -1.39 10.84 -28.38
C HIS A 274 -1.59 9.32 -28.33
N ALA A 275 -2.78 8.88 -27.92
CA ALA A 275 -3.18 7.48 -27.82
C ALA A 275 -4.56 7.27 -28.41
N GLN A 276 -4.87 6.06 -28.89
CA GLN A 276 -6.18 5.76 -29.48
C GLN A 276 -7.29 5.75 -28.42
N ARG A 277 -6.96 5.25 -27.21
CA ARG A 277 -7.83 5.27 -26.04
C ARG A 277 -6.98 5.39 -24.78
N LYS A 278 -7.45 6.18 -23.82
CA LYS A 278 -6.79 6.48 -22.55
C LYS A 278 -7.54 5.78 -21.43
N VAL A 279 -6.82 4.99 -20.64
CA VAL A 279 -7.37 4.26 -19.51
C VAL A 279 -6.64 4.66 -18.23
N ALA A 280 -7.37 4.85 -17.13
CA ALA A 280 -6.79 5.13 -15.82
C ALA A 280 -7.20 4.06 -14.81
N VAL A 281 -6.22 3.33 -14.26
CA VAL A 281 -6.43 2.39 -13.17
C VAL A 281 -5.88 2.99 -11.88
N ILE A 282 -6.77 3.22 -10.91
CA ILE A 282 -6.47 3.90 -9.66
C ILE A 282 -6.66 2.93 -8.49
N GLY A 283 -5.56 2.63 -7.80
CA GLY A 283 -5.54 1.85 -6.57
C GLY A 283 -5.75 2.71 -5.32
N THR A 284 -5.08 2.35 -4.24
CA THR A 284 -5.20 3.03 -2.95
C THR A 284 -4.49 4.38 -2.94
N ILE A 285 -5.22 5.40 -2.48
CA ILE A 285 -4.78 6.80 -2.42
C ILE A 285 -4.34 7.12 -0.99
N SER A 286 -3.10 7.60 -0.82
CA SER A 286 -2.50 7.98 0.47
C SER A 286 -2.56 9.50 0.73
N ASP A 287 -2.12 9.93 1.91
CA ASP A 287 -1.90 11.35 2.29
C ASP A 287 -3.06 12.28 1.87
N SER A 288 -4.27 11.92 2.26
CA SER A 288 -5.51 12.65 1.95
C SER A 288 -6.25 13.00 3.24
N SER A 289 -6.63 14.26 3.40
CA SER A 289 -7.54 14.71 4.47
C SER A 289 -9.00 14.29 4.25
N LYS A 290 -9.35 13.84 3.05
CA LYS A 290 -10.70 13.38 2.70
C LYS A 290 -11.03 12.02 3.29
N SER A 291 -12.31 11.81 3.60
CA SER A 291 -12.84 10.48 3.92
C SER A 291 -12.63 9.52 2.73
N PRO A 292 -12.62 8.19 2.95
CA PRO A 292 -12.43 7.24 1.85
C PRO A 292 -13.37 7.47 0.67
N SER A 293 -14.68 7.65 0.92
CA SER A 293 -15.66 7.89 -0.15
C SER A 293 -15.37 9.17 -0.94
N GLN A 294 -15.10 10.28 -0.25
CA GLN A 294 -14.77 11.56 -0.87
C GLN A 294 -13.48 11.50 -1.69
N ARG A 295 -12.49 10.73 -1.23
CA ARG A 295 -11.19 10.57 -1.87
C ARG A 295 -11.31 9.84 -3.21
N TYR A 296 -12.03 8.73 -3.24
CA TYR A 296 -12.26 7.98 -4.49
C TYR A 296 -13.20 8.71 -5.44
N ALA A 297 -14.23 9.40 -4.94
CA ALA A 297 -15.08 10.25 -5.78
C ALA A 297 -14.29 11.40 -6.42
N TRP A 298 -13.39 12.03 -5.66
CA TRP A 298 -12.49 13.04 -6.19
C TRP A 298 -11.58 12.47 -7.28
N ALA A 299 -10.92 11.33 -7.03
CA ALA A 299 -10.01 10.72 -7.99
C ALA A 299 -10.72 10.28 -9.27
N ALA A 300 -11.91 9.67 -9.15
CA ALA A 300 -12.74 9.31 -10.29
C ALA A 300 -13.08 10.54 -11.15
N LYS A 301 -13.49 11.65 -10.53
CA LYS A 301 -13.77 12.91 -11.25
C LYS A 301 -12.54 13.42 -12.02
N GLN A 302 -11.36 13.39 -11.41
CA GLN A 302 -10.14 13.84 -12.08
C GLN A 302 -9.77 12.94 -13.26
N ALA A 303 -9.90 11.62 -13.10
CA ALA A 303 -9.57 10.64 -14.13
C ALA A 303 -10.56 10.65 -15.29
N LEU A 304 -11.87 10.75 -15.02
CA LEU A 304 -12.93 10.83 -16.03
C LEU A 304 -12.82 12.10 -16.90
N ALA A 305 -12.15 13.14 -16.42
CA ALA A 305 -11.90 14.34 -17.21
C ALA A 305 -10.81 14.14 -18.29
N VAL A 306 -10.09 13.02 -18.29
CA VAL A 306 -8.93 12.80 -19.17
C VAL A 306 -8.86 11.41 -19.80
N ALA A 307 -9.54 10.41 -19.21
CA ALA A 307 -9.52 9.02 -19.64
C ALA A 307 -10.90 8.58 -20.14
N ASP A 308 -10.91 7.74 -21.16
CA ASP A 308 -12.10 7.12 -21.75
C ASP A 308 -12.64 5.99 -20.88
N LEU A 309 -11.77 5.36 -20.08
CA LEU A 309 -12.12 4.32 -19.10
C LEU A 309 -11.35 4.53 -17.80
N VAL A 310 -12.06 4.46 -16.68
CA VAL A 310 -11.52 4.58 -15.33
C VAL A 310 -11.87 3.34 -14.53
N VAL A 311 -10.85 2.71 -13.93
CA VAL A 311 -11.00 1.56 -13.06
C VAL A 311 -10.47 1.90 -11.68
N LEU A 312 -11.32 1.82 -10.67
CA LEU A 312 -10.93 1.96 -9.26
C LEU A 312 -10.73 0.57 -8.64
N VAL A 313 -9.67 0.40 -7.88
CA VAL A 313 -9.35 -0.87 -7.21
C VAL A 313 -9.23 -0.65 -5.70
N GLY A 314 -9.92 -1.48 -4.91
CA GLY A 314 -9.85 -1.54 -3.46
C GLY A 314 -11.18 -1.27 -2.76
N ILE A 315 -11.30 -1.70 -1.50
CA ILE A 315 -12.56 -1.76 -0.71
C ILE A 315 -13.24 -0.39 -0.57
N GLY A 316 -12.49 0.72 -0.57
CA GLY A 316 -13.04 2.08 -0.49
C GLY A 316 -13.65 2.63 -1.78
N SER A 317 -13.49 1.93 -2.91
CA SER A 317 -13.85 2.43 -4.25
C SER A 317 -15.35 2.43 -4.56
N PHE A 318 -16.14 1.57 -3.90
CA PHE A 318 -17.56 1.37 -4.21
C PHE A 318 -18.47 2.58 -3.93
N GLY A 319 -18.07 3.50 -3.06
CA GLY A 319 -18.82 4.73 -2.83
C GLY A 319 -18.81 5.67 -4.05
N ALA A 320 -17.73 5.64 -4.84
CA ALA A 320 -17.54 6.52 -5.98
C ALA A 320 -18.35 6.09 -7.21
N SER A 321 -18.52 4.78 -7.44
CA SER A 321 -19.29 4.24 -8.56
C SER A 321 -20.80 4.50 -8.44
N ARG A 322 -21.35 4.52 -7.22
CA ARG A 322 -22.77 4.83 -6.96
C ARG A 322 -23.15 6.27 -7.26
N SER A 323 -22.20 7.20 -7.13
CA SER A 323 -22.44 8.64 -7.35
C SER A 323 -22.65 9.01 -8.83
N HIS A 324 -22.39 8.09 -9.76
CA HIS A 324 -22.46 8.32 -11.22
C HIS A 324 -23.57 7.46 -11.88
N ALA A 325 -24.68 7.30 -11.15
CA ALA A 325 -25.97 6.63 -11.34
C ALA A 325 -26.71 6.45 -12.70
N GLY A 326 -26.14 6.37 -13.91
CA GLY A 326 -26.92 6.17 -15.19
C GLY A 326 -26.95 4.73 -15.77
N PRO A 327 -27.96 4.27 -16.57
CA PRO A 327 -28.21 2.84 -16.81
C PRO A 327 -27.42 2.07 -17.90
N GLN A 328 -26.66 2.67 -18.82
CA GLN A 328 -25.88 1.91 -19.82
C GLN A 328 -24.57 2.63 -20.18
N GLU A 329 -23.49 1.86 -20.38
CA GLU A 329 -22.12 2.29 -20.78
C GLU A 329 -21.46 3.33 -19.88
N ARG A 330 -20.92 2.90 -18.73
CA ARG A 330 -20.17 3.81 -17.85
C ARG A 330 -18.67 3.72 -18.10
N PRO A 331 -17.97 4.84 -18.30
CA PRO A 331 -16.50 4.90 -18.31
C PRO A 331 -15.88 4.73 -16.91
N LEU A 332 -16.62 4.25 -15.90
CA LEU A 332 -16.15 4.12 -14.51
C LEU A 332 -16.56 2.78 -13.91
N HIS A 333 -15.57 1.95 -13.57
CA HIS A 333 -15.73 0.66 -12.91
C HIS A 333 -14.99 0.65 -11.57
N ALA A 334 -15.51 -0.09 -10.59
CA ALA A 334 -14.90 -0.22 -9.26
C ALA A 334 -14.90 -1.68 -8.82
N PHE A 335 -13.74 -2.16 -8.35
CA PHE A 335 -13.53 -3.55 -7.95
C PHE A 335 -13.00 -3.63 -6.52
N ALA A 336 -13.45 -4.65 -5.77
CA ALA A 336 -12.97 -4.91 -4.40
C ALA A 336 -11.52 -5.40 -4.40
N SER A 337 -11.13 -6.15 -5.43
CA SER A 337 -9.85 -6.83 -5.53
C SER A 337 -9.16 -6.52 -6.86
N LEU A 338 -7.82 -6.58 -6.86
CA LEU A 338 -7.05 -6.45 -8.09
C LEU A 338 -7.34 -7.58 -9.08
N HIS A 339 -7.60 -8.79 -8.58
CA HIS A 339 -7.89 -9.94 -9.44
C HIS A 339 -9.17 -9.71 -10.25
N ASP A 340 -10.23 -9.22 -9.64
CA ASP A 340 -11.48 -8.90 -10.37
C ASP A 340 -11.27 -7.80 -11.41
N ALA A 341 -10.49 -6.76 -11.06
CA ALA A 341 -10.11 -5.73 -12.01
C ALA A 341 -9.28 -6.31 -13.17
N ALA A 342 -8.37 -7.25 -12.91
CA ALA A 342 -7.60 -7.94 -13.93
C ALA A 342 -8.49 -8.75 -14.86
N ARG A 343 -9.47 -9.50 -14.34
CA ARG A 343 -10.43 -10.27 -15.16
C ARG A 343 -11.20 -9.39 -16.13
N PHE A 344 -11.67 -8.24 -15.65
CA PHE A 344 -12.36 -7.24 -16.47
C PHE A 344 -11.41 -6.63 -17.51
N LEU A 345 -10.24 -6.14 -17.09
CA LEU A 345 -9.28 -5.49 -17.99
C LEU A 345 -8.73 -6.43 -19.07
N ARG A 346 -8.72 -7.76 -18.85
CA ARG A 346 -8.34 -8.73 -19.88
C ARG A 346 -9.28 -8.74 -21.08
N THR A 347 -10.58 -8.53 -20.87
CA THR A 347 -11.56 -8.49 -21.96
C THR A 347 -11.75 -7.09 -22.53
N GLU A 348 -11.47 -6.06 -21.73
CA GLU A 348 -11.73 -4.66 -22.10
C GLU A 348 -10.56 -3.98 -22.80
N LEU A 349 -9.31 -4.27 -22.39
CA LEU A 349 -8.13 -3.61 -22.93
C LEU A 349 -7.80 -4.15 -24.33
N ARG A 350 -7.39 -3.25 -25.23
CA ARG A 350 -7.11 -3.55 -26.64
C ARG A 350 -5.89 -2.80 -27.15
N ALA A 351 -5.31 -3.29 -28.24
CA ALA A 351 -4.18 -2.65 -28.91
C ALA A 351 -4.43 -1.14 -29.13
N GLY A 352 -3.43 -0.30 -28.81
CA GLY A 352 -3.55 1.16 -28.89
C GLY A 352 -4.04 1.84 -27.61
N ASP A 353 -4.43 1.09 -26.59
CA ASP A 353 -4.72 1.62 -25.26
C ASP A 353 -3.45 2.11 -24.54
N LEU A 354 -3.53 3.31 -23.96
CA LEU A 354 -2.55 3.84 -23.01
C LEU A 354 -3.14 3.83 -21.61
N VAL A 355 -2.59 2.98 -20.73
CA VAL A 355 -3.12 2.68 -19.41
C VAL A 355 -2.25 3.30 -18.32
N LEU A 356 -2.73 4.33 -17.63
CA LEU A 356 -2.08 4.88 -16.45
C LEU A 356 -2.39 4.01 -15.21
N LEU A 357 -1.38 3.48 -14.55
CA LEU A 357 -1.51 2.82 -13.23
C LEU A 357 -1.09 3.79 -12.13
N LYS A 358 -2.02 4.19 -11.27
CA LYS A 358 -1.77 5.09 -10.13
C LYS A 358 -2.20 4.44 -8.83
N GLY A 359 -1.26 4.16 -7.94
CA GLY A 359 -1.56 3.50 -6.67
C GLY A 359 -0.37 3.47 -5.72
N THR A 360 -0.50 2.66 -4.68
CA THR A 360 0.56 2.38 -3.70
C THR A 360 0.96 0.91 -3.78
N ASN A 361 2.23 0.65 -4.07
CA ASN A 361 2.72 -0.71 -4.27
C ASN A 361 2.49 -1.58 -3.03
N LEU A 362 2.63 -0.99 -1.84
CA LEU A 362 2.50 -1.69 -0.56
C LEU A 362 1.12 -2.37 -0.39
N GLN A 363 0.07 -1.84 -1.01
CA GLN A 363 -1.30 -2.38 -0.86
C GLN A 363 -1.83 -2.97 -2.16
N ASP A 364 -1.57 -2.30 -3.29
CA ASP A 364 -2.31 -2.59 -4.51
C ASP A 364 -1.61 -3.63 -5.38
N HIS A 365 -0.28 -3.58 -5.49
CA HIS A 365 0.50 -4.38 -6.46
C HIS A 365 -0.02 -4.29 -7.90
N LEU A 366 -0.41 -3.09 -8.37
CA LEU A 366 -0.99 -2.86 -9.71
C LEU A 366 -0.13 -3.40 -10.85
N VAL A 367 1.20 -3.49 -10.68
CA VAL A 367 2.12 -4.15 -11.62
C VAL A 367 1.67 -5.55 -12.05
N ARG A 368 0.89 -6.29 -11.24
CA ARG A 368 0.35 -7.60 -11.62
C ARG A 368 -0.59 -7.53 -12.82
N LEU A 369 -1.22 -6.37 -13.09
CA LEU A 369 -2.02 -6.17 -14.30
C LEU A 369 -1.17 -6.21 -15.57
N VAL A 370 0.07 -5.74 -15.48
CA VAL A 370 1.02 -5.79 -16.60
C VAL A 370 1.59 -7.21 -16.73
N LEU A 371 2.02 -7.79 -15.60
CA LEU A 371 2.60 -9.14 -15.59
C LEU A 371 1.61 -10.19 -16.10
N ASP A 372 0.35 -10.16 -15.65
CA ASP A 372 -0.69 -11.14 -16.01
C ASP A 372 -1.01 -11.16 -17.51
N ARG A 373 -0.80 -10.03 -18.20
CA ARG A 373 -1.00 -9.94 -19.65
C ARG A 373 0.12 -10.58 -20.46
N ASN A 374 1.35 -10.57 -19.93
CA ASN A 374 2.50 -11.20 -20.60
C ASN A 374 2.62 -12.68 -20.20
N ARG A 375 2.35 -13.00 -18.94
CA ARG A 375 2.33 -14.36 -18.40
C ARG A 375 1.32 -14.43 -17.24
N PRO A 376 0.41 -15.40 -17.23
CA PRO A 376 -0.56 -15.53 -16.14
C PRO A 376 0.09 -15.47 -14.76
N VAL A 377 -0.46 -14.62 -13.90
CA VAL A 377 -0.02 -14.46 -12.50
C VAL A 377 -0.76 -15.46 -11.62
N SER A 378 -0.03 -16.22 -10.81
CA SER A 378 -0.60 -17.15 -9.82
C SER A 378 -0.94 -16.44 -8.50
N CYS A 379 -0.21 -15.37 -8.16
CA CYS A 379 -0.34 -14.68 -6.87
C CYS A 379 -1.28 -13.47 -6.94
N TRP A 380 -2.49 -13.65 -6.41
CA TRP A 380 -3.51 -12.61 -6.28
C TRP A 380 -3.75 -12.17 -4.82
N ASP A 381 -2.76 -12.39 -3.95
CA ASP A 381 -2.82 -12.03 -2.53
C ASP A 381 -3.09 -10.52 -2.34
N THR A 382 -4.20 -10.21 -1.66
CA THR A 382 -4.67 -8.85 -1.38
C THR A 382 -4.03 -8.23 -0.14
N ALA A 383 -3.23 -9.00 0.62
CA ALA A 383 -2.59 -8.57 1.87
C ALA A 383 -1.11 -9.01 1.92
N CYS A 384 -0.40 -8.94 0.79
CA CYS A 384 0.96 -9.44 0.65
C CYS A 384 1.98 -8.82 1.62
N GLY A 385 1.82 -7.54 1.95
CA GLY A 385 2.66 -6.82 2.92
C GLY A 385 4.12 -6.61 2.50
N ARG A 386 4.53 -7.08 1.31
CA ARG A 386 5.86 -6.84 0.75
C ARG A 386 5.91 -5.46 0.11
N ASN A 387 6.91 -4.66 0.46
CA ASN A 387 7.10 -3.34 -0.13
C ASN A 387 8.05 -3.36 -1.34
N GLU A 388 7.88 -4.34 -2.22
CA GLU A 388 8.66 -4.55 -3.44
C GLU A 388 7.72 -4.88 -4.59
N PHE A 389 8.11 -4.59 -5.84
CA PHE A 389 7.28 -4.93 -7.00
C PHE A 389 7.31 -6.44 -7.27
N CYS A 390 6.20 -6.95 -7.84
CA CYS A 390 6.04 -8.38 -8.06
C CYS A 390 6.91 -8.96 -9.17
N GLY A 391 7.56 -8.16 -10.03
CA GLY A 391 8.32 -8.65 -11.19
C GLY A 391 9.48 -9.60 -10.85
N SER A 392 10.07 -9.47 -9.66
CA SER A 392 11.12 -10.39 -9.16
C SER A 392 10.65 -11.28 -8.02
N CYS A 393 9.33 -11.32 -7.76
CA CYS A 393 8.79 -12.03 -6.61
C CYS A 393 8.69 -13.53 -6.92
N PRO A 394 9.26 -14.41 -6.08
CA PRO A 394 9.18 -15.86 -6.32
C PRO A 394 7.74 -16.39 -6.28
N ARG A 395 6.79 -15.65 -5.68
CA ARG A 395 5.39 -16.05 -5.60
C ARG A 395 4.59 -15.72 -6.87
N VAL A 396 5.04 -14.75 -7.69
CA VAL A 396 4.17 -14.16 -8.73
C VAL A 396 3.78 -15.15 -9.83
N HIS A 397 4.72 -16.00 -10.22
CA HIS A 397 4.54 -17.10 -11.17
C HIS A 397 4.97 -18.43 -10.55
N ALA A 398 4.87 -18.54 -9.22
CA ALA A 398 5.10 -19.81 -8.56
C ALA A 398 4.18 -20.86 -9.20
N ASP A 399 4.78 -21.99 -9.54
CA ASP A 399 4.02 -23.19 -9.84
C ASP A 399 3.26 -23.55 -8.55
N PRO A 400 1.93 -23.68 -8.58
CA PRO A 400 1.17 -24.10 -7.41
C PRO A 400 1.67 -25.43 -6.81
N SER A 401 2.48 -26.20 -7.55
CA SER A 401 3.07 -27.46 -7.08
C SER A 401 4.38 -27.35 -6.26
N PHE A 402 5.06 -26.19 -6.20
CA PHE A 402 6.33 -26.07 -5.47
C PHE A 402 6.38 -24.86 -4.53
N GLY A 403 5.90 -25.04 -3.29
CA GLY A 403 6.21 -24.15 -2.17
C GLY A 403 5.21 -24.15 -1.02
N LEU A 404 5.38 -25.11 -0.10
CA LEU A 404 4.55 -25.43 1.09
C LEU A 404 3.17 -26.01 0.75
N ALA A 405 3.14 -27.35 0.68
CA ALA A 405 1.98 -28.24 0.71
C ALA A 405 0.61 -27.55 0.57
N ASP A 406 0.25 -27.28 -0.68
CA ASP A 406 -1.12 -27.27 -1.15
C ASP A 406 -1.31 -28.61 -1.88
N PRO A 407 -2.35 -29.41 -1.59
CA PRO A 407 -2.58 -30.62 -2.37
C PRO A 407 -2.93 -30.18 -3.79
N GLY A 408 -2.06 -30.56 -4.72
CA GLY A 408 -2.26 -30.39 -6.14
C GLY A 408 -3.49 -31.15 -6.67
N PRO A 409 -3.67 -31.10 -7.99
CA PRO A 409 -4.97 -30.84 -8.60
C PRO A 409 -5.80 -32.10 -8.77
N GLU A 410 -7.03 -32.09 -8.26
CA GLU A 410 -8.06 -32.98 -8.78
C GLU A 410 -9.02 -32.19 -9.64
N ARG A 411 -9.07 -32.62 -10.92
CA ARG A 411 -10.22 -32.40 -11.78
C ARG A 411 -11.41 -33.03 -11.06
N ASP A 412 -12.37 -32.21 -10.67
CA ASP A 412 -13.73 -32.71 -10.46
C ASP A 412 -14.75 -31.63 -10.84
N THR A 413 -15.51 -31.97 -11.88
CA THR A 413 -16.84 -31.47 -12.12
C THR A 413 -17.74 -31.86 -10.95
N VAL A 414 -18.13 -30.92 -10.10
CA VAL A 414 -19.28 -31.02 -9.20
C VAL A 414 -20.02 -29.66 -9.21
N PRO A 415 -21.37 -29.66 -9.23
CA PRO A 415 -22.15 -28.66 -9.95
C PRO A 415 -22.29 -27.34 -9.20
N ALA A 416 -22.81 -26.34 -9.92
CA ALA A 416 -23.31 -25.09 -9.35
C ALA A 416 -24.05 -25.33 -8.02
N PRO A 417 -23.89 -24.47 -7.00
CA PRO A 417 -24.58 -24.66 -5.74
C PRO A 417 -26.09 -24.56 -5.99
N ALA A 418 -26.76 -25.70 -5.88
CA ALA A 418 -28.19 -25.76 -5.63
C ALA A 418 -28.43 -25.26 -4.20
N GLY A 419 -29.47 -24.45 -4.01
CA GLY A 419 -29.90 -24.01 -2.69
C GLY A 419 -30.14 -25.21 -1.77
N SER A 420 -29.45 -25.27 -0.65
CA SER A 420 -29.71 -26.25 0.40
C SER A 420 -29.48 -25.56 1.75
N GLY A 421 -30.43 -25.70 2.68
CA GLY A 421 -30.42 -25.07 4.01
C GLY A 421 -29.32 -25.59 4.93
N GLN A 422 -28.06 -25.38 4.54
CA GLN A 422 -26.88 -25.71 5.34
C GLN A 422 -26.70 -24.68 6.46
N PRO A 423 -26.46 -25.12 7.71
CA PRO A 423 -26.24 -24.20 8.83
C PRO A 423 -25.02 -23.32 8.58
N VAL A 424 -25.19 -22.02 8.81
CA VAL A 424 -24.12 -21.03 8.79
C VAL A 424 -23.86 -20.55 10.20
N ILE A 425 -22.64 -20.74 10.70
CA ILE A 425 -22.22 -20.23 12.01
C ILE A 425 -21.36 -18.99 11.81
N VAL A 426 -21.82 -17.88 12.35
CA VAL A 426 -21.15 -16.58 12.24
C VAL A 426 -20.48 -16.23 13.55
N GLY A 427 -19.17 -16.04 13.54
CA GLY A 427 -18.42 -15.50 14.66
C GLY A 427 -18.35 -13.98 14.52
N LEU A 428 -18.87 -13.23 15.49
CA LEU A 428 -18.71 -11.78 15.50
C LEU A 428 -17.33 -11.37 16.02
N GLY A 429 -16.83 -10.27 15.46
CA GLY A 429 -15.56 -9.64 15.81
C GLY A 429 -15.19 -8.52 14.84
N ASN A 430 -14.09 -7.84 15.14
CA ASN A 430 -13.48 -6.84 14.25
C ASN A 430 -12.30 -7.44 13.47
N PRO A 431 -12.13 -7.10 12.19
CA PRO A 431 -11.02 -7.59 11.37
C PRO A 431 -9.70 -6.91 11.75
N GLY A 432 -8.59 -7.61 11.56
CA GLY A 432 -7.25 -7.09 11.79
C GLY A 432 -6.57 -7.65 13.04
N THR A 433 -5.25 -7.78 12.98
CA THR A 433 -4.43 -8.43 14.00
C THR A 433 -4.49 -7.74 15.37
N GLY A 434 -4.72 -6.42 15.38
CA GLY A 434 -4.86 -5.64 16.62
C GLY A 434 -6.07 -6.00 17.47
N PHE A 435 -7.12 -6.58 16.87
CA PHE A 435 -8.36 -6.96 17.56
C PHE A 435 -8.41 -8.44 17.95
N ARG A 436 -7.49 -9.28 17.42
CA ARG A 436 -7.51 -10.75 17.57
C ARG A 436 -7.67 -11.22 19.02
N GLU A 437 -6.98 -10.56 19.94
CA GLU A 437 -6.99 -10.92 21.36
C GLU A 437 -7.99 -10.12 22.21
N THR A 438 -8.84 -9.31 21.59
CA THR A 438 -9.84 -8.50 22.30
C THR A 438 -11.09 -9.31 22.65
N ARG A 439 -11.81 -8.86 23.68
CA ARG A 439 -13.07 -9.49 24.12
C ARG A 439 -14.12 -9.52 23.00
N HIS A 440 -14.21 -8.46 22.20
CA HIS A 440 -15.11 -8.39 21.03
C HIS A 440 -14.82 -9.43 19.94
N ASN A 441 -13.62 -10.02 19.92
CA ASN A 441 -13.28 -11.05 18.95
C ASN A 441 -13.50 -12.48 19.48
N VAL A 442 -14.20 -12.66 20.60
CA VAL A 442 -14.46 -14.00 21.14
C VAL A 442 -15.23 -14.89 20.15
N GLY A 443 -16.15 -14.32 19.36
CA GLY A 443 -16.85 -15.05 18.30
C GLY A 443 -15.90 -15.59 17.23
N HIS A 444 -14.97 -14.76 16.74
CA HIS A 444 -13.89 -15.21 15.85
C HIS A 444 -13.04 -16.32 16.48
N ARG A 445 -12.72 -16.20 17.78
CA ARG A 445 -11.88 -17.17 18.49
C ARG A 445 -12.56 -18.52 18.68
N VAL A 446 -13.87 -18.55 18.94
CA VAL A 446 -14.64 -19.81 18.98
C VAL A 446 -14.57 -20.50 17.63
N LEU A 447 -14.73 -19.77 16.53
CA LEU A 447 -14.64 -20.37 15.20
C LEU A 447 -13.22 -20.82 14.85
N ASP A 448 -12.19 -20.08 15.27
CA ASP A 448 -10.80 -20.49 15.08
C ASP A 448 -10.53 -21.84 15.75
N ALA A 449 -11.01 -22.01 16.99
CA ALA A 449 -10.85 -23.26 17.73
C ALA A 449 -11.67 -24.43 17.11
N LEU A 450 -12.86 -24.16 16.57
CA LEU A 450 -13.61 -25.15 15.78
C LEU A 450 -12.86 -25.60 14.53
N VAL A 451 -12.34 -24.66 13.73
CA VAL A 451 -11.58 -24.98 12.51
C VAL A 451 -10.33 -25.79 12.83
N GLU A 452 -9.62 -25.41 13.90
CA GLU A 452 -8.46 -26.15 14.41
C GLU A 452 -8.84 -27.57 14.84
N SER A 453 -9.92 -27.73 15.62
CA SER A 453 -10.40 -29.05 16.08
C SER A 453 -10.84 -29.97 14.93
N ALA A 454 -11.34 -29.38 13.84
CA ALA A 454 -11.81 -30.09 12.65
C ALA A 454 -10.71 -30.37 11.62
N GLY A 455 -9.47 -29.89 11.85
CA GLY A 455 -8.39 -29.97 10.87
C GLY A 455 -8.66 -29.22 9.57
N ALA A 456 -9.57 -28.24 9.59
CA ALA A 456 -9.98 -27.47 8.43
C ALA A 456 -9.11 -26.22 8.25
N SER A 457 -9.30 -25.51 7.14
CA SER A 457 -8.59 -24.26 6.85
C SER A 457 -9.56 -23.12 6.55
N TRP A 458 -9.12 -21.89 6.81
CA TRP A 458 -9.87 -20.69 6.45
C TRP A 458 -9.59 -20.28 5.01
N ARG A 459 -10.64 -20.03 4.25
CA ARG A 459 -10.61 -19.43 2.92
C ARG A 459 -11.14 -18.00 2.98
N GLN A 460 -10.44 -17.05 2.36
CA GLN A 460 -10.93 -15.68 2.29
C GLN A 460 -11.93 -15.51 1.13
N VAL A 461 -13.04 -14.82 1.40
CA VAL A 461 -14.10 -14.47 0.44
C VAL A 461 -14.50 -12.99 0.60
N THR A 462 -15.35 -12.48 -0.28
CA THR A 462 -15.78 -11.06 -0.27
C THR A 462 -16.47 -10.65 1.04
N GLU A 463 -17.16 -11.58 1.69
CA GLU A 463 -17.87 -11.37 2.96
C GLU A 463 -16.97 -11.53 4.19
N GLY A 464 -15.75 -12.07 4.06
CA GLY A 464 -14.85 -12.29 5.19
C GLY A 464 -14.04 -13.57 5.06
N TRP A 465 -13.93 -14.32 6.14
CA TRP A 465 -13.25 -15.63 6.14
C TRP A 465 -14.29 -16.73 6.32
N VAL A 466 -14.22 -17.72 5.46
CA VAL A 466 -15.15 -18.86 5.45
C VAL A 466 -14.37 -20.16 5.61
N SER A 467 -14.93 -21.09 6.34
CA SER A 467 -14.45 -22.47 6.39
C SER A 467 -15.65 -23.41 6.37
N SER A 468 -15.46 -24.63 5.88
CA SER A 468 -16.48 -25.67 5.93
C SER A 468 -15.97 -26.79 6.83
N VAL A 469 -16.78 -27.18 7.81
CA VAL A 469 -16.44 -28.21 8.79
C VAL A 469 -17.56 -29.24 8.88
N LEU A 470 -17.22 -30.48 9.21
CA LEU A 470 -18.18 -31.53 9.50
C LEU A 470 -18.45 -31.57 11.00
N LEU A 471 -19.67 -31.23 11.42
CA LEU A 471 -20.10 -31.27 12.82
C LEU A 471 -21.31 -32.20 12.95
N GLU A 472 -21.23 -33.19 13.84
CA GLU A 472 -22.30 -34.18 14.05
C GLU A 472 -22.82 -34.83 12.75
N GLY A 473 -21.91 -35.10 11.80
CA GLY A 473 -22.25 -35.69 10.49
C GLY A 473 -22.84 -34.71 9.46
N GLN A 474 -22.96 -33.42 9.78
CA GLN A 474 -23.51 -32.39 8.90
C GLN A 474 -22.43 -31.39 8.45
N SER A 475 -22.45 -31.03 7.17
CA SER A 475 -21.62 -29.94 6.63
C SER A 475 -22.12 -28.59 7.15
N VAL A 476 -21.23 -27.84 7.80
CA VAL A 476 -21.52 -26.54 8.40
C VAL A 476 -20.55 -25.51 7.87
N THR A 477 -21.09 -24.36 7.46
CA THR A 477 -20.30 -23.23 6.96
C THR A 477 -20.02 -22.24 8.09
N LEU A 478 -18.75 -21.95 8.34
CA LEU A 478 -18.30 -20.99 9.33
C LEU A 478 -17.97 -19.66 8.65
N LEU A 479 -18.41 -18.53 9.20
CA LEU A 479 -18.14 -17.19 8.67
C LEU A 479 -17.58 -16.26 9.76
N LYS A 480 -16.44 -15.63 9.49
CA LYS A 480 -15.93 -14.46 10.23
C LYS A 480 -16.07 -13.23 9.33
N PRO A 481 -17.01 -12.31 9.58
CA PRO A 481 -17.24 -11.14 8.72
C PRO A 481 -15.98 -10.28 8.55
N GLY A 482 -15.73 -9.85 7.32
CA GLY A 482 -14.54 -9.05 6.96
C GLY A 482 -14.67 -7.55 7.25
N VAL A 483 -15.67 -7.13 8.03
CA VAL A 483 -16.03 -5.74 8.31
C VAL A 483 -16.08 -5.48 9.81
N ASN A 484 -16.10 -4.21 10.22
CA ASN A 484 -16.28 -3.87 11.63
C ASN A 484 -17.57 -4.50 12.16
N ILE A 485 -17.57 -4.87 13.43
CA ILE A 485 -18.66 -5.61 14.09
C ILE A 485 -20.02 -4.91 13.96
N ASN A 486 -20.02 -3.56 13.85
CA ASN A 486 -21.23 -2.75 13.68
C ASN A 486 -21.86 -2.87 12.29
N ASP A 487 -21.09 -3.30 11.29
CA ASP A 487 -21.48 -3.39 9.89
C ASP A 487 -21.68 -4.85 9.45
N SER A 488 -21.57 -5.81 10.38
CA SER A 488 -21.63 -7.24 10.08
C SER A 488 -22.95 -7.70 9.49
N GLY A 489 -24.08 -7.08 9.85
CA GLY A 489 -25.42 -7.53 9.43
C GLY A 489 -25.60 -7.56 7.92
N THR A 490 -25.22 -6.50 7.21
CA THR A 490 -25.33 -6.42 5.74
C THR A 490 -24.46 -7.47 5.05
N VAL A 491 -23.28 -7.75 5.62
CA VAL A 491 -22.33 -8.73 5.07
C VAL A 491 -22.84 -10.16 5.28
N ILE A 492 -23.38 -10.45 6.47
CA ILE A 492 -23.96 -11.76 6.77
C ILE A 492 -25.20 -11.99 5.91
N ARG A 493 -26.06 -10.98 5.74
CA ARG A 493 -27.24 -11.07 4.87
C ARG A 493 -26.84 -11.42 3.43
N ARG A 494 -25.88 -10.68 2.87
CA ARG A 494 -25.36 -10.95 1.52
C ARG A 494 -24.75 -12.34 1.39
N PHE A 495 -24.05 -12.81 2.44
CA PHE A 495 -23.51 -14.17 2.48
C PHE A 495 -24.62 -15.22 2.42
N LEU A 496 -25.63 -15.10 3.28
CA LEU A 496 -26.77 -16.01 3.29
C LEU A 496 -27.53 -16.00 1.97
N ASP A 497 -27.80 -14.82 1.40
CA ASP A 497 -28.50 -14.71 0.10
C ASP A 497 -27.72 -15.43 -1.02
N LYS A 498 -26.38 -15.38 -0.98
CA LYS A 498 -25.52 -16.06 -1.95
C LYS A 498 -25.52 -17.58 -1.78
N GLU A 499 -25.53 -18.05 -0.54
CA GLU A 499 -25.56 -19.49 -0.22
C GLU A 499 -27.00 -20.06 -0.23
N GLY A 500 -28.01 -19.23 -0.52
CA GLY A 500 -29.43 -19.64 -0.53
C GLY A 500 -30.03 -19.88 0.86
N GLY A 501 -29.41 -19.33 1.92
CA GLY A 501 -29.84 -19.46 3.31
C GLY A 501 -30.67 -18.29 3.83
N THR A 502 -31.27 -18.49 4.99
CA THR A 502 -32.13 -17.52 5.70
C THR A 502 -31.64 -17.27 7.12
N ALA A 503 -32.29 -16.35 7.85
CA ALA A 503 -32.01 -16.10 9.26
C ALA A 503 -32.14 -17.38 10.14
N ALA A 504 -33.03 -18.31 9.77
CA ALA A 504 -33.22 -19.57 10.49
C ALA A 504 -32.01 -20.52 10.36
N ASP A 505 -31.24 -20.38 9.28
CA ASP A 505 -30.04 -21.17 9.00
C ASP A 505 -28.80 -20.61 9.72
N CYS A 506 -28.90 -19.40 10.29
CA CYS A 506 -27.81 -18.67 10.90
C CYS A 506 -27.72 -18.89 12.43
N ILE A 507 -26.53 -19.23 12.92
CA ILE A 507 -26.19 -19.23 14.35
C ILE A 507 -25.10 -18.19 14.59
N VAL A 508 -25.34 -17.23 15.49
CA VAL A 508 -24.39 -16.13 15.76
C VAL A 508 -23.65 -16.36 17.08
N VAL A 509 -22.33 -16.38 17.03
CA VAL A 509 -21.45 -16.45 18.20
C VAL A 509 -20.92 -15.05 18.52
N LEU A 510 -21.16 -14.56 19.74
CA LEU A 510 -20.85 -13.19 20.13
C LEU A 510 -20.36 -13.08 21.58
N ASP A 511 -19.69 -11.98 21.90
CA ASP A 511 -19.36 -11.63 23.27
C ASP A 511 -20.57 -11.12 24.05
N ASP A 512 -20.56 -11.39 25.35
CA ASP A 512 -21.60 -10.94 26.25
C ASP A 512 -21.04 -10.45 27.58
N MET A 513 -21.41 -9.23 27.94
CA MET A 513 -20.93 -8.55 29.12
C MET A 513 -21.71 -8.90 30.39
N ASP A 514 -22.91 -9.47 30.25
CA ASP A 514 -23.78 -9.84 31.36
C ASP A 514 -23.56 -11.31 31.78
N ILE A 515 -22.80 -12.05 30.98
CA ILE A 515 -22.41 -13.43 31.27
C ILE A 515 -20.97 -13.44 31.85
N PRO A 516 -20.75 -14.09 33.00
CA PRO A 516 -19.41 -14.23 33.57
C PRO A 516 -18.42 -14.90 32.62
N LEU A 517 -17.17 -14.44 32.63
CA LEU A 517 -16.07 -15.00 31.84
C LEU A 517 -15.97 -16.52 32.04
N GLY A 518 -15.98 -17.25 30.92
CA GLY A 518 -15.89 -18.70 30.91
C GLY A 518 -17.23 -19.43 30.98
N GLN A 519 -18.35 -18.71 31.03
CA GLN A 519 -19.70 -19.27 30.89
C GLN A 519 -20.27 -18.98 29.50
N VAL A 520 -21.14 -19.86 29.02
CA VAL A 520 -21.83 -19.74 27.73
C VAL A 520 -23.32 -19.90 27.93
N ARG A 521 -24.13 -19.11 27.20
CA ARG A 521 -25.58 -19.30 27.13
C ARG A 521 -26.05 -19.30 25.68
N THR A 522 -27.08 -20.09 25.39
CA THR A 522 -27.74 -20.11 24.08
C THR A 522 -29.07 -19.37 24.12
N LYS A 523 -29.49 -18.81 23.00
CA LYS A 523 -30.81 -18.17 22.85
C LYS A 523 -31.31 -18.34 21.42
N ARG A 524 -32.59 -18.66 21.23
CA ARG A 524 -33.18 -18.85 19.89
C ARG A 524 -33.69 -17.55 19.26
N GLU A 525 -34.11 -16.58 20.06
CA GLU A 525 -34.70 -15.30 19.59
C GLU A 525 -34.55 -14.14 20.60
N GLY A 526 -34.81 -12.91 20.15
CA GLY A 526 -34.98 -11.69 20.98
C GLY A 526 -34.09 -10.50 20.59
N GLY A 527 -34.26 -9.34 21.23
CA GLY A 527 -33.57 -8.08 20.84
C GLY A 527 -32.03 -8.06 20.91
N ASP A 528 -31.40 -6.95 20.52
CA ASP A 528 -29.94 -6.80 20.44
C ASP A 528 -29.22 -6.70 21.79
N ALA A 529 -29.95 -6.47 22.88
CA ALA A 529 -29.40 -6.29 24.23
C ALA A 529 -28.23 -5.29 24.30
N GLY A 530 -28.24 -4.26 23.44
CA GLY A 530 -27.17 -3.26 23.35
C GLY A 530 -25.94 -3.68 22.55
N HIS A 531 -25.87 -4.92 22.03
CA HIS A 531 -24.76 -5.41 21.22
C HIS A 531 -24.87 -4.89 19.78
N LYS A 532 -23.97 -3.97 19.38
CA LYS A 532 -24.01 -3.27 18.09
C LYS A 532 -23.98 -4.21 16.87
N GLY A 533 -23.25 -5.32 16.95
CA GLY A 533 -23.25 -6.31 15.86
C GLY A 533 -24.57 -7.08 15.76
N MET A 534 -25.26 -7.30 16.88
CA MET A 534 -26.54 -7.99 16.85
C MET A 534 -27.63 -7.05 16.34
N ARG A 535 -27.56 -5.77 16.70
CA ARG A 535 -28.41 -4.71 16.12
C ARG A 535 -28.26 -4.64 14.61
N SER A 536 -27.03 -4.66 14.12
CA SER A 536 -26.72 -4.69 12.67
C SER A 536 -27.38 -5.90 11.99
N ILE A 537 -27.24 -7.08 12.58
CA ILE A 537 -27.83 -8.32 12.04
C ILE A 537 -29.36 -8.25 12.03
N ILE A 538 -30.02 -7.90 13.15
CA ILE A 538 -31.48 -7.81 13.22
C ILE A 538 -32.01 -6.83 12.17
N ALA A 539 -31.37 -5.66 12.05
CA ALA A 539 -31.75 -4.65 11.06
C ALA A 539 -31.61 -5.15 9.61
N ALA A 540 -30.54 -5.90 9.30
CA ALA A 540 -30.30 -6.43 7.96
C ALA A 540 -31.16 -7.64 7.61
N MET A 541 -31.53 -8.47 8.60
CA MET A 541 -32.33 -9.67 8.40
C MET A 541 -33.83 -9.42 8.49
N GLY A 542 -34.25 -8.31 9.12
CA GLY A 542 -35.65 -8.00 9.37
C GLY A 542 -36.33 -8.92 10.40
N SER A 543 -35.55 -9.66 11.19
CA SER A 543 -36.03 -10.64 12.18
C SER A 543 -35.08 -10.75 13.35
N ASP A 544 -35.61 -10.96 14.54
CA ASP A 544 -34.86 -11.25 15.77
C ASP A 544 -34.84 -12.75 16.13
N ALA A 545 -35.53 -13.59 15.34
CA ALA A 545 -35.53 -15.05 15.40
C ALA A 545 -34.22 -15.64 14.84
N ILE A 546 -33.11 -15.28 15.48
CA ILE A 546 -31.76 -15.66 15.10
C ILE A 546 -31.13 -16.34 16.30
N SER A 547 -30.74 -17.60 16.12
CA SER A 547 -30.09 -18.40 17.14
C SER A 547 -28.70 -17.84 17.50
N ARG A 548 -28.37 -17.81 18.79
CA ARG A 548 -27.15 -17.16 19.29
C ARG A 548 -26.48 -17.95 20.38
N ILE A 549 -25.15 -17.89 20.39
CA ILE A 549 -24.27 -18.44 21.41
C ILE A 549 -23.52 -17.26 22.01
N ARG A 550 -23.88 -16.92 23.24
CA ARG A 550 -23.40 -15.76 23.99
C ARG A 550 -22.28 -16.22 24.90
N VAL A 551 -21.06 -15.75 24.65
CA VAL A 551 -19.86 -16.11 25.42
C VAL A 551 -19.57 -15.01 26.42
N GLY A 552 -19.54 -15.36 27.71
CA GLY A 552 -19.23 -14.41 28.77
C GLY A 552 -17.80 -13.89 28.69
N VAL A 553 -17.64 -12.57 28.78
CA VAL A 553 -16.34 -11.90 28.70
C VAL A 553 -16.04 -10.98 29.89
N ARG A 554 -16.94 -10.88 30.87
CA ARG A 554 -16.79 -10.03 32.06
C ARG A 554 -16.42 -10.82 33.30
N ARG A 555 -15.43 -10.35 34.07
CA ARG A 555 -15.11 -10.93 35.38
C ARG A 555 -16.14 -10.51 36.44
N PRO A 556 -16.45 -11.39 37.42
CA PRO A 556 -17.19 -10.98 38.61
C PRO A 556 -16.50 -9.77 39.29
N GLY A 557 -17.26 -8.70 39.53
CA GLY A 557 -16.75 -7.48 40.16
C GLY A 557 -16.14 -6.42 39.22
N ASP A 558 -16.12 -6.64 37.89
CA ASP A 558 -15.62 -5.65 36.94
C ASP A 558 -16.67 -4.54 36.66
N ALA A 559 -16.43 -3.36 37.21
CA ALA A 559 -17.35 -2.20 37.14
C ALA A 559 -17.11 -1.29 35.91
N ARG A 560 -16.18 -1.62 35.02
CA ARG A 560 -15.87 -0.79 33.84
C ARG A 560 -17.03 -0.77 32.84
N GLN A 561 -17.17 0.34 32.12
CA GLN A 561 -18.20 0.48 31.09
C GLN A 561 -18.00 -0.54 29.96
N ALA A 562 -19.11 -1.15 29.53
CA ALA A 562 -19.12 -2.24 28.56
C ALA A 562 -18.38 -1.89 27.25
N GLY A 563 -18.62 -0.70 26.69
CA GLY A 563 -18.05 -0.29 25.40
C GLY A 563 -16.53 -0.13 25.36
N GLU A 564 -15.90 0.21 26.48
CA GLU A 564 -14.43 0.33 26.55
C GLU A 564 -13.76 -1.02 26.86
N LEU A 565 -14.43 -1.85 27.67
CA LEU A 565 -13.88 -3.12 28.12
C LEU A 565 -13.83 -4.15 27.00
N VAL A 566 -14.83 -4.17 26.11
CA VAL A 566 -14.89 -5.11 24.97
C VAL A 566 -13.73 -4.98 23.98
N LEU A 567 -13.10 -3.80 23.89
CA LEU A 567 -11.92 -3.56 23.03
C LEU A 567 -10.59 -3.88 23.73
N LYS A 568 -10.60 -4.30 25.00
CA LYS A 568 -9.39 -4.69 25.74
C LYS A 568 -9.08 -6.16 25.54
N GLN A 569 -7.78 -6.47 25.57
CA GLN A 569 -7.28 -7.84 25.52
C GLN A 569 -7.49 -8.58 26.85
N PHE A 570 -7.57 -9.90 26.79
CA PHE A 570 -7.59 -10.75 27.99
C PHE A 570 -6.21 -10.77 28.66
N SER A 571 -6.16 -10.60 29.98
CA SER A 571 -4.93 -10.75 30.77
C SER A 571 -4.47 -12.21 30.83
N ALA A 572 -3.24 -12.45 31.29
CA ALA A 572 -2.71 -13.81 31.44
C ALA A 572 -3.62 -14.69 32.32
N ASP A 573 -4.14 -14.14 33.41
CA ASP A 573 -5.01 -14.82 34.36
C ASP A 573 -6.44 -15.02 33.82
N GLU A 574 -6.83 -14.33 32.74
CA GLU A 574 -8.14 -14.50 32.08
C GLU A 574 -8.14 -15.64 31.07
N LYS A 575 -6.95 -16.03 30.57
CA LYS A 575 -6.85 -17.00 29.47
C LYS A 575 -7.40 -18.37 29.85
N ALA A 576 -7.19 -18.84 31.08
CA ALA A 576 -7.70 -20.14 31.51
C ALA A 576 -9.24 -20.21 31.48
N ALA A 577 -9.90 -19.19 32.06
CA ALA A 577 -11.36 -19.08 32.03
C ALA A 577 -11.91 -18.88 30.61
N LEU A 578 -11.20 -18.11 29.78
CA LEU A 578 -11.54 -17.97 28.36
C LEU A 578 -11.49 -19.31 27.62
N MET A 579 -10.43 -20.11 27.81
CA MET A 579 -10.33 -21.43 27.17
C MET A 579 -11.48 -22.36 27.58
N THR A 580 -11.91 -22.31 28.85
CA THR A 580 -13.12 -23.01 29.30
C THR A 580 -14.36 -22.53 28.55
N GLY A 581 -14.53 -21.21 28.41
CA GLY A 581 -15.64 -20.62 27.66
C GLY A 581 -15.65 -21.00 26.18
N LEU A 582 -14.48 -21.04 25.52
CA LEU A 582 -14.36 -21.47 24.12
C LEU A 582 -14.81 -22.93 23.96
N LYS A 583 -14.34 -23.84 24.82
CA LYS A 583 -14.75 -25.26 24.80
C LYS A 583 -16.25 -25.43 25.04
N GLN A 584 -16.84 -24.67 25.98
CA GLN A 584 -18.28 -24.69 26.21
C GLN A 584 -19.07 -24.16 25.00
N ALA A 585 -18.55 -23.15 24.30
CA ALA A 585 -19.17 -22.61 23.09
C ALA A 585 -19.13 -23.63 21.95
N GLU A 586 -18.03 -24.35 21.76
CA GLU A 586 -17.94 -25.44 20.80
C GLU A 586 -18.93 -26.57 21.10
N ALA A 587 -19.06 -26.97 22.36
CA ALA A 587 -20.04 -27.98 22.77
C ALA A 587 -21.48 -27.52 22.49
N ALA A 588 -21.81 -26.27 22.81
CA ALA A 588 -23.11 -25.69 22.52
C ALA A 588 -23.40 -25.61 21.01
N ILE A 589 -22.38 -25.29 20.19
CA ILE A 589 -22.48 -25.32 18.73
C ILE A 589 -22.86 -26.72 18.25
N ARG A 590 -22.14 -27.75 18.71
CA ARG A 590 -22.38 -29.15 18.32
C ARG A 590 -23.78 -29.62 18.71
N GLU A 591 -24.24 -29.28 19.91
CA GLU A 591 -25.60 -29.59 20.38
C GLU A 591 -26.68 -28.91 19.52
N MET A 592 -26.47 -27.64 19.15
CA MET A 592 -27.41 -26.89 18.30
C MET A 592 -27.47 -27.42 16.86
N ILE A 593 -26.37 -27.93 16.32
CA ILE A 593 -26.34 -28.58 15.01
C ILE A 593 -26.99 -29.98 15.09
N GLY A 594 -26.64 -30.78 16.10
CA GLY A 594 -27.19 -32.12 16.30
C GLY A 594 -28.71 -32.16 16.58
N SER A 595 -29.27 -31.12 17.22
CA SER A 595 -30.72 -31.01 17.44
C SER A 595 -31.52 -30.55 16.21
N LYS A 596 -30.86 -29.93 15.22
CA LYS A 596 -31.49 -29.54 13.93
C LYS A 596 -31.60 -30.72 12.97
N SER A 597 -30.67 -31.68 13.02
CA SER A 597 -30.71 -32.88 12.16
C SER A 597 -31.84 -33.84 12.53
N THR A 598 -32.26 -33.87 13.79
CA THR A 598 -33.39 -34.70 14.25
C THR A 598 -34.76 -34.16 13.83
N GLN A 599 -34.90 -32.84 13.63
CA GLN A 599 -36.16 -32.21 13.20
C GLN A 599 -36.43 -32.27 11.69
N THR A 600 -35.42 -32.57 10.87
CA THR A 600 -35.54 -32.64 9.39
C THR A 600 -35.76 -34.07 8.87
N ALA A 601 -35.67 -35.08 9.75
CA ALA A 601 -35.88 -36.49 9.43
C ALA A 601 -37.24 -37.04 9.92
N SER A 602 -38.18 -36.16 10.29
CA SER A 602 -39.54 -36.51 10.78
C SER A 602 -40.61 -36.24 9.74
#